data_AF-A0A3G6M7P3-F1
#
_entry.id   AF-A0A3G6M7P3-F1
#
_cell.length_a   1.000
_cell.length_b   1.000
_cell.length_c   1.000
_cell.angle_alpha   90.00
_cell.angle_beta   90.00
_cell.angle_gamma   90.00
#
_symmetry.space_group_name_H-M   'P 1'
#
loop_
_entity.id
_entity.type
_entity.pdbx_description
1 polymer ?
#
loop_
_entity_poly.entity_id
_entity_poly.type
_entity_poly.pdbx_seq_one_letter_code
_entity_poly.pdbx_strand_id
1 'polypeptide(L)'
;MLLGTFDFYVLALMLIFNFGVWKYRIIKKCNWIIYLVAFLLFGFLLPILSMNFEIENATKDLEIVDNFTLLYTYFRFPTWWFIGTLEIACLKFILNKTK
;
A
#
# COMPACT_ATOMS: atom_id res chain seq x y z
N MET A 1 -12.66 -8.49 -4.93
CA MET A 1 -13.04 -7.45 -3.93
C MET A 1 -12.06 -6.28 -4.04
N LEU A 2 -12.45 -5.07 -3.61
CA LEU A 2 -11.58 -3.87 -3.71
C LEU A 2 -10.34 -3.99 -2.80
N LEU A 3 -10.48 -4.70 -1.67
CA LEU A 3 -9.41 -5.16 -0.80
C LEU A 3 -9.60 -6.65 -0.53
N GLY A 4 -8.56 -7.45 -0.74
CA GLY A 4 -8.48 -8.87 -0.43
C GLY A 4 -7.79 -9.14 0.90
N THR A 5 -7.74 -10.41 1.32
CA THR A 5 -7.09 -10.84 2.57
C THR A 5 -5.61 -10.49 2.62
N PHE A 6 -4.89 -10.60 1.50
CA PHE A 6 -3.49 -10.18 1.39
C PHE A 6 -3.30 -8.69 1.69
N ASP A 7 -4.26 -7.85 1.30
CA ASP A 7 -4.16 -6.40 1.47
C ASP A 7 -4.21 -5.99 2.94
N PHE A 8 -4.90 -6.74 3.80
CA PHE A 8 -4.89 -6.49 5.25
C PHE A 8 -3.51 -6.71 5.89
N TYR A 9 -2.75 -7.71 5.44
CA TYR A 9 -1.39 -7.93 5.91
C TYR A 9 -0.47 -6.80 5.46
N VAL A 10 -0.61 -6.35 4.20
CA VAL A 10 0.16 -5.23 3.66
C VAL A 10 -0.15 -3.92 4.39
N LEU A 11 -1.43 -3.67 4.68
CA LEU A 11 -1.88 -2.52 5.49
C LEU A 11 -1.25 -2.50 6.89
N ALA A 12 -1.25 -3.65 7.58
CA ALA A 12 -0.63 -3.76 8.89
C ALA A 12 0.88 -3.48 8.83
N LEU A 13 1.57 -4.00 7.80
CA LEU A 13 2.99 -3.76 7.59
C LEU A 13 3.28 -2.27 7.31
N MET A 14 2.47 -1.62 6.47
CA MET A 14 2.58 -0.18 6.18
C MET A 14 2.46 0.66 7.44
N LEU A 15 1.44 0.39 8.28
CA LEU A 15 1.23 1.10 9.53
C LEU A 15 2.42 0.97 10.49
N ILE A 16 2.97 -0.24 10.66
CA ILE A 16 4.13 -0.47 11.51
C ILE A 16 5.36 0.27 10.98
N PHE A 17 5.59 0.19 9.66
CA PHE A 17 6.73 0.85 9.02
C PHE A 17 6.64 2.37 9.17
N ASN A 18 5.50 2.96 8.82
CA ASN A 18 5.29 4.39 8.93
C ASN A 18 5.36 4.88 10.38
N PHE A 19 4.78 4.15 11.33
CA PHE A 19 4.91 4.47 12.76
C PHE A 19 6.38 4.45 13.22
N GLY A 20 7.16 3.44 12.81
CA GLY A 20 8.58 3.34 13.11
C GLY A 20 9.39 4.50 12.51
N VAL A 21 9.24 4.75 11.21
CA VAL A 21 9.89 5.85 10.48
C VAL A 21 9.62 7.19 11.15
N TRP A 22 8.40 7.40 11.61
CA TRP A 22 7.98 8.62 12.29
C TRP A 22 8.47 8.73 13.73
N LYS A 23 8.33 7.68 14.55
CA LYS A 23 8.76 7.65 15.97
C LYS A 23 10.24 8.00 16.10
N TYR A 24 11.06 7.47 15.20
CA TYR A 24 12.50 7.71 15.22
C TYR A 24 12.93 8.96 14.41
N ARG A 25 11.97 9.77 13.92
CA ARG A 25 12.21 10.95 13.06
C ARG A 25 13.19 10.66 11.92
N ILE A 26 13.17 9.44 11.39
CA ILE A 26 14.08 8.96 10.34
C ILE A 26 13.98 9.86 9.09
N ILE A 27 12.78 10.39 8.84
CA ILE A 27 12.47 11.39 7.80
C ILE A 27 13.40 12.61 7.82
N LYS A 28 13.80 13.12 9.00
CA LYS A 28 14.66 14.32 9.10
C LYS A 28 16.13 14.06 8.74
N LYS A 29 16.57 12.79 8.78
CA LYS A 29 17.94 12.38 8.47
C LYS A 29 18.04 11.59 7.15
N CYS A 30 16.92 11.31 6.50
CA CYS A 30 16.90 10.50 5.29
C CYS A 30 17.24 11.30 4.03
N ASN A 31 18.11 10.72 3.21
CA ASN A 31 18.41 11.21 1.86
C ASN A 31 17.23 10.94 0.90
N TRP A 32 17.13 11.73 -0.16
CA TRP A 32 16.11 11.61 -1.20
C TRP A 32 15.95 10.19 -1.77
N ILE A 33 17.06 9.43 -1.81
CA ILE A 33 17.09 8.03 -2.25
C ILE A 33 16.14 7.15 -1.43
N ILE A 34 16.04 7.35 -0.11
CA ILE A 34 15.19 6.52 0.75
C ILE A 34 13.70 6.79 0.46
N TYR A 35 13.34 8.04 0.15
CA TYR A 35 11.98 8.37 -0.28
C TYR A 35 11.64 7.74 -1.62
N LEU A 36 12.60 7.73 -2.56
CA LEU A 36 12.41 7.11 -3.87
C LEU A 36 12.25 5.59 -3.73
N VAL A 37 13.06 4.94 -2.88
CA VAL A 37 12.95 3.52 -2.59
C VAL A 37 11.61 3.18 -1.93
N ALA A 38 11.18 3.96 -0.93
CA ALA A 38 9.87 3.79 -0.30
C ALA A 38 8.74 3.98 -1.32
N PHE A 39 8.82 5.00 -2.18
CA PHE A 39 7.84 5.25 -3.22
C PHE A 39 7.76 4.09 -4.23
N LEU A 40 8.88 3.50 -4.65
CA LEU A 40 8.88 2.33 -5.54
C LEU A 40 8.28 1.09 -4.85
N LEU A 41 8.62 0.86 -3.59
CA LEU A 41 8.11 -0.26 -2.79
C LEU A 41 6.60 -0.16 -2.56
N PHE A 42 6.15 0.97 -2.00
CA PHE A 42 4.75 1.17 -1.61
C PHE A 42 3.86 1.58 -2.79
N GLY A 43 4.42 2.28 -3.78
CA GLY A 43 3.68 2.78 -4.93
C GLY A 43 3.55 1.80 -6.09
N PHE A 44 4.51 0.87 -6.26
CA PHE A 44 4.50 -0.08 -7.38
C PHE A 44 4.60 -1.52 -6.92
N LEU A 45 5.62 -1.88 -6.13
CA LEU A 45 5.88 -3.28 -5.79
C LEU A 45 4.69 -3.93 -5.06
N LEU A 46 4.16 -3.25 -4.04
CA LEU A 46 3.05 -3.76 -3.25
C LEU A 46 1.74 -3.89 -4.04
N PRO A 47 1.30 -2.87 -4.81
CA PRO A 47 0.14 -3.01 -5.69
C PRO A 47 0.29 -4.15 -6.71
N ILE A 48 1.48 -4.34 -7.28
CA ILE A 48 1.75 -5.44 -8.23
C ILE A 48 1.62 -6.80 -7.55
N LEU A 49 2.25 -6.98 -6.38
CA LEU A 49 2.16 -8.22 -5.62
C LEU A 49 0.72 -8.54 -5.23
N SER A 50 0.00 -7.53 -4.77
CA SER A 50 -1.42 -7.62 -4.40
C SER A 50 -2.30 -7.98 -5.60
N MET A 51 -2.07 -7.37 -6.77
CA MET A 51 -2.76 -7.70 -8.01
C MET A 51 -2.50 -9.15 -8.45
N ASN A 52 -1.23 -9.57 -8.47
CA ASN A 52 -0.86 -10.93 -8.89
C ASN A 52 -1.47 -11.99 -7.98
N PHE A 53 -1.46 -11.75 -6.67
CA PHE A 53 -2.04 -12.68 -5.70
C PHE A 53 -3.55 -12.85 -5.90
N GLU A 54 -4.28 -11.75 -6.12
CA GLU A 54 -5.72 -11.81 -6.37
C GLU A 54 -6.04 -12.47 -7.72
N ILE A 55 -5.25 -12.19 -8.76
CA ILE A 55 -5.42 -12.82 -10.07
C ILE A 55 -5.21 -14.33 -9.93
N GLU A 56 -4.10 -14.76 -9.31
CA GLU A 56 -3.81 -16.18 -9.11
C GLU A 56 -4.94 -16.87 -8.34
N ASN A 57 -5.45 -16.23 -7.28
CA ASN A 57 -6.55 -16.76 -6.48
C ASN A 57 -7.87 -16.81 -7.26
N ALA A 58 -8.17 -15.81 -8.10
CA ALA A 58 -9.36 -15.76 -8.92
C ALA A 58 -9.32 -16.73 -10.12
N THR A 59 -8.13 -17.03 -10.65
CA THR A 59 -7.92 -17.98 -11.76
C THR A 59 -7.83 -19.44 -11.32
N LYS A 60 -7.65 -19.71 -10.03
CA LYS A 60 -7.27 -21.04 -9.52
C LYS A 60 -8.32 -22.12 -9.81
N ASP A 61 -9.60 -21.75 -9.76
CA ASP A 61 -10.74 -22.65 -9.91
C ASP A 61 -11.67 -22.29 -11.09
N LEU A 62 -11.29 -21.29 -11.90
CA LEU A 62 -12.14 -20.75 -12.99
C LEU A 62 -11.37 -20.66 -14.31
N GLU A 63 -11.90 -21.33 -15.34
CA GLU A 63 -11.35 -21.34 -16.70
C GLU A 63 -11.57 -20.00 -17.44
N ILE A 64 -12.55 -19.21 -16.98
CA ILE A 64 -12.88 -17.88 -17.53
C ILE A 64 -12.93 -16.89 -16.37
N VAL A 65 -11.99 -15.96 -16.35
CA VAL A 65 -11.99 -14.83 -15.40
C VAL A 65 -12.86 -13.71 -15.95
N ASP A 66 -13.80 -13.23 -15.13
CA ASP A 66 -14.61 -12.05 -15.47
C ASP A 66 -13.72 -10.81 -15.67
N ASN A 67 -13.90 -10.12 -16.80
CA ASN A 67 -13.18 -8.89 -17.14
C ASN A 67 -13.35 -7.79 -16.09
N PHE A 68 -14.49 -7.75 -15.38
CA PHE A 68 -14.67 -6.81 -14.28
C PHE A 68 -13.77 -7.15 -13.09
N THR A 69 -13.53 -8.44 -12.82
CA THR A 69 -12.60 -8.88 -11.76
C THR A 69 -11.17 -8.41 -12.06
N LEU A 70 -10.73 -8.52 -13.31
CA LEU A 70 -9.44 -7.99 -13.75
C LEU A 70 -9.39 -6.45 -13.64
N LEU A 71 -10.47 -5.76 -14.01
CA LEU A 71 -10.53 -4.31 -13.86
C LEU A 71 -10.39 -3.88 -12.39
N TYR A 72 -11.06 -4.58 -11.47
CA TYR A 72 -10.96 -4.30 -10.03
C TYR A 72 -9.56 -4.57 -9.47
N THR A 73 -8.80 -5.53 -10.01
CA THR A 73 -7.42 -5.74 -9.58
C THR A 73 -6.50 -4.60 -10.04
N TYR A 74 -6.74 -3.98 -11.20
CA TYR A 74 -6.01 -2.77 -11.60
C TYR A 74 -6.32 -1.55 -10.72
N PHE A 75 -7.55 -1.43 -10.20
CA PHE A 75 -7.91 -0.37 -9.25
C PHE A 75 -7.19 -0.48 -7.89
N ARG A 76 -6.43 -1.54 -7.64
CA ARG A 76 -5.59 -1.65 -6.44
C ARG A 76 -4.49 -0.59 -6.41
N PHE A 77 -3.91 -0.19 -7.55
CA PHE A 77 -2.92 0.89 -7.59
C PHE A 77 -3.44 2.22 -7.02
N PRO A 78 -4.52 2.81 -7.58
CA PRO A 78 -5.06 4.05 -7.04
C PRO A 78 -5.58 3.89 -5.60
N THR A 79 -6.09 2.71 -5.24
CA THR A 79 -6.52 2.41 -3.86
C THR A 79 -5.33 2.48 -2.90
N TRP A 80 -4.21 1.86 -3.23
CA TRP A 80 -2.99 1.89 -2.41
C TRP A 80 -2.37 3.28 -2.31
N TRP A 81 -2.37 4.04 -3.40
CA TRP A 81 -1.91 5.43 -3.37
C TRP A 81 -2.81 6.31 -2.48
N PHE A 82 -4.12 6.10 -2.56
CA PHE A 82 -5.08 6.80 -1.72
C PHE A 82 -4.90 6.47 -0.23
N ILE A 83 -4.74 5.19 0.11
CA ILE A 83 -4.47 4.75 1.49
C ILE A 83 -3.16 5.35 2.00
N GLY A 84 -2.08 5.25 1.23
CA GLY A 84 -0.78 5.78 1.64
C GLY A 84 -0.79 7.30 1.85
N THR A 85 -1.49 8.04 0.98
CA THR A 85 -1.65 9.51 1.16
C THR A 85 -2.48 9.87 2.38
N LEU A 86 -3.57 9.13 2.65
CA LEU A 86 -4.37 9.29 3.86
C LEU A 86 -3.56 9.00 5.12
N GLU A 87 -2.75 7.94 5.11
CA GLU A 87 -1.92 7.55 6.25
C GLU A 87 -0.88 8.63 6.59
N ILE A 88 -0.18 9.14 5.58
CA ILE A 88 0.78 10.24 5.74
C ILE A 88 0.08 11.50 6.27
N ALA A 89 -1.09 11.84 5.74
CA ALA A 89 -1.86 13.00 6.18
C ALA A 89 -2.35 12.86 7.63
N CYS A 90 -2.86 11.69 8.00
CA CYS A 90 -3.33 11.39 9.35
C CYS A 90 -2.19 11.45 10.37
N LEU A 91 -1.05 10.82 10.04
CA LEU A 91 0.16 10.93 10.83
C LEU A 91 0.54 12.40 11.00
N LYS A 92 0.66 13.16 9.89
CA LYS A 92 0.96 14.60 9.91
C LYS A 92 0.09 15.37 10.89
N PHE A 93 -1.22 15.12 10.86
CA PHE A 93 -2.18 15.75 11.74
C PHE A 93 -1.96 15.41 13.22
N ILE A 94 -1.76 14.12 13.54
CA ILE A 94 -1.54 13.66 14.92
C ILE A 94 -0.28 14.29 15.53
N LEU A 95 0.86 14.29 14.83
CA LEU A 95 2.08 14.89 15.39
C LEU A 95 2.00 16.40 15.54
N ASN A 96 1.32 17.11 14.64
CA ASN A 96 1.11 18.56 14.80
C ASN A 96 0.31 18.88 16.05
N LYS A 97 -0.57 17.98 16.48
CA LYS A 97 -1.34 18.10 17.72
C LYS A 97 -0.55 17.72 18.98
N THR A 98 0.58 17.03 18.82
CA THR A 98 1.42 16.54 19.93
C THR A 98 2.67 17.41 20.16
N LYS A 99 2.87 18.45 19.34
CA LYS A 99 3.86 19.51 19.54
C LYS A 99 3.25 20.67 20.31
#